data_AF-A0A2H5B194-F1
#
_entry.id   AF-A0A2H5B194-F1
#
_cell.length_a   1.000
_cell.length_b   1.000
_cell.length_c   1.000
_cell.angle_alpha   90.00
_cell.angle_beta   90.00
_cell.angle_gamma   90.00
#
_symmetry.space_group_name_H-M   'P 1'
#
loop_
_entity.id
_entity.type
_entity.pdbx_description
1 polymer ?
#
loop_
_entity_poly.entity_id
_entity_poly.type
_entity_poly.pdbx_seq_one_letter_code
_entity_poly.pdbx_strand_id
1 'polypeptide(L)'
;MTTARELFAQGMREHFAPALRAMGLTGWRHSFSLPDEAHWALIGVEVLEPAGVGSDTDADGALRYTLNLSLTAKAAWSGRPLRPDPNTVSGLELWRARIGELLPVGEEVWWSVTPGPRWLVAVEDSVAAVRHYGLPELIRRVGADHGTEPYLSPRELEDVNAALATAAVARIQRAELADKALVLTGGWSRADRVAEQVLRGVAEGFLTAGDERFTSVRCRDTLGRELWHVQPAEPPEPQPLS
;
A
#
# COMPACT_ATOMS: atom_id res chain seq x y z
N MET A 1 -17.99 20.83 -26.31
CA MET A 1 -16.62 20.61 -25.80
C MET A 1 -16.75 19.76 -24.55
N THR A 2 -15.94 18.71 -24.41
CA THR A 2 -15.95 17.89 -23.20
C THR A 2 -15.30 18.67 -22.05
N THR A 3 -15.97 18.76 -20.91
CA THR A 3 -15.48 19.45 -19.71
C THR A 3 -14.51 18.58 -18.92
N ALA A 4 -13.67 19.18 -18.07
CA ALA A 4 -12.82 18.41 -17.14
C ALA A 4 -13.61 17.47 -16.24
N ARG A 5 -14.82 17.87 -15.83
CA ARG A 5 -15.72 17.05 -15.00
C ARG A 5 -16.22 15.82 -15.75
N GLU A 6 -16.59 15.97 -17.02
CA GLU A 6 -16.99 14.84 -17.88
C GLU A 6 -15.82 13.89 -18.12
N LEU A 7 -14.63 14.41 -18.40
CA LEU A 7 -13.41 13.62 -18.56
C LEU A 7 -13.04 12.89 -17.27
N PHE A 8 -13.09 13.55 -16.12
CA PHE A 8 -12.85 12.92 -14.82
C PHE A 8 -13.87 11.81 -14.56
N ALA A 9 -15.16 12.05 -14.76
CA ALA A 9 -16.19 11.03 -14.60
C ALA A 9 -15.99 9.84 -15.55
N GLN A 10 -15.56 10.11 -16.78
CA GLN A 10 -15.19 9.08 -17.76
C GLN A 10 -13.98 8.27 -17.26
N GLY A 11 -12.88 8.92 -16.89
CA GLY A 11 -11.67 8.28 -16.38
C GLY A 11 -11.93 7.44 -15.13
N MET A 12 -12.75 7.93 -14.21
CA MET A 12 -13.15 7.20 -13.02
C MET A 12 -13.93 5.91 -13.35
N ARG A 13 -14.85 5.98 -14.32
CA ARG A 13 -15.71 4.85 -14.71
C ARG A 13 -14.99 3.82 -15.58
N GLU A 14 -14.18 4.27 -16.52
CA GLU A 14 -13.57 3.44 -17.56
C GLU A 14 -12.17 2.94 -17.21
N HIS A 15 -11.44 3.64 -16.33
CA HIS A 15 -10.06 3.31 -16.00
C HIS A 15 -9.84 3.08 -14.50
N PHE A 16 -10.15 4.06 -13.65
CA PHE A 16 -9.83 4.00 -12.22
C PHE A 16 -10.58 2.88 -11.50
N ALA A 17 -11.92 2.88 -11.56
CA ALA A 17 -12.73 1.89 -10.85
C ALA A 17 -12.48 0.46 -11.34
N PRO A 18 -12.39 0.18 -12.66
CA PRO A 18 -12.01 -1.15 -13.14
C PRO A 18 -10.62 -1.60 -12.66
N ALA A 19 -9.63 -0.69 -12.66
CA ALA A 19 -8.29 -1.03 -12.18
C ALA A 19 -8.27 -1.36 -10.68
N LEU A 20 -8.97 -0.59 -9.84
CA LEU A 20 -9.08 -0.87 -8.41
C LEU A 20 -9.80 -2.20 -8.15
N ARG A 21 -10.85 -2.52 -8.92
CA ARG A 21 -11.53 -3.82 -8.84
C ARG A 21 -10.64 -4.98 -9.22
N ALA A 22 -9.82 -4.81 -10.26
CA ALA A 22 -8.83 -5.82 -10.65
C ALA A 22 -7.77 -6.06 -9.55
N MET A 23 -7.55 -5.08 -8.65
CA MET A 23 -6.69 -5.20 -7.47
C MET A 23 -7.41 -5.78 -6.22
N GLY A 24 -8.66 -6.20 -6.35
CA GLY A 24 -9.44 -6.79 -5.26
C GLY A 24 -10.24 -5.80 -4.42
N LEU A 25 -10.21 -4.50 -4.75
CA LEU A 25 -11.10 -3.54 -4.10
C LEU A 25 -12.53 -3.66 -4.62
N THR A 26 -13.51 -3.41 -3.76
CA THR A 26 -14.92 -3.28 -4.11
C THR A 26 -15.38 -1.83 -3.95
N GLY A 27 -16.55 -1.47 -4.49
CA GLY A 27 -17.10 -0.12 -4.35
C GLY A 27 -17.45 0.58 -5.65
N TRP A 28 -17.86 1.84 -5.51
CA TRP A 28 -18.54 2.61 -6.54
C TRP A 28 -18.27 4.11 -6.39
N ARG A 29 -18.28 4.83 -7.52
CA ARG A 29 -17.99 6.27 -7.64
C ARG A 29 -16.63 6.67 -7.05
N HIS A 30 -16.65 7.19 -5.84
CA HIS A 30 -15.53 7.87 -5.18
C HIS A 30 -15.13 7.18 -3.88
N SER A 31 -15.69 6.00 -3.57
CA SER A 31 -15.32 5.23 -2.39
C SER A 31 -15.11 3.77 -2.76
N PHE A 32 -13.92 3.27 -2.43
CA PHE A 32 -13.47 1.92 -2.65
C PHE A 32 -13.09 1.25 -1.33
N SER A 33 -13.05 -0.07 -1.37
CA SER A 33 -13.16 -0.93 -0.22
C SER A 33 -12.18 -2.07 -0.37
N LEU A 34 -11.19 -2.20 0.51
CA LEU A 34 -10.53 -3.50 0.66
C LEU A 34 -11.44 -4.38 1.55
N PRO A 35 -11.96 -5.51 1.03
CA PRO A 35 -12.80 -6.40 1.84
C PRO A 35 -12.01 -6.93 3.04
N ASP A 36 -12.58 -6.77 4.22
CA ASP A 36 -12.05 -7.30 5.48
C ASP A 36 -13.23 -7.59 6.42
N GLU A 37 -13.09 -8.59 7.30
CA GLU A 37 -14.17 -8.96 8.22
C GLU A 37 -14.29 -7.99 9.40
N ALA A 38 -13.15 -7.56 9.95
CA ALA A 38 -13.08 -6.72 11.14
C ALA A 38 -13.06 -5.21 10.85
N HIS A 39 -12.68 -4.81 9.64
CA HIS A 39 -12.40 -3.41 9.30
C HIS A 39 -13.18 -2.88 8.10
N TRP A 40 -13.36 -1.56 8.13
CA TRP A 40 -13.60 -0.73 6.98
C TRP A 40 -12.25 -0.14 6.51
N ALA A 41 -11.61 -0.79 5.55
CA ALA A 41 -10.40 -0.32 4.88
C ALA A 41 -10.77 0.38 3.57
N LEU A 42 -10.64 1.71 3.54
CA LEU A 42 -11.29 2.59 2.56
C LEU A 42 -10.28 3.37 1.73
N ILE A 43 -10.62 3.62 0.46
CA ILE A 43 -10.00 4.65 -0.37
C ILE A 43 -11.10 5.59 -0.85
N GLY A 44 -10.96 6.88 -0.54
CA GLY A 44 -11.82 7.97 -0.97
C GLY A 44 -11.18 8.79 -2.05
N VAL A 45 -11.96 9.24 -3.03
CA VAL A 45 -11.55 10.28 -3.97
C VAL A 45 -12.13 11.60 -3.49
N GLU A 46 -11.27 12.53 -3.12
CA GLU A 46 -11.65 13.89 -2.72
C GLU A 46 -11.41 14.83 -3.90
N VAL A 47 -12.48 15.42 -4.40
CA VAL A 47 -12.42 16.42 -5.47
C VAL A 47 -12.38 17.80 -4.82
N LEU A 48 -11.42 18.62 -5.21
CA LEU A 48 -11.39 20.02 -4.80
C LEU A 48 -12.44 20.77 -5.63
N GLU A 49 -13.54 21.19 -5.00
CA GLU A 49 -14.49 22.09 -5.66
C GLU A 49 -13.94 23.52 -5.65
N PRO A 50 -14.00 24.26 -6.78
CA PRO A 50 -13.60 25.66 -6.81
C PRO A 50 -14.44 26.46 -5.81
N ALA A 51 -13.79 27.31 -5.01
CA ALA A 51 -14.47 28.21 -4.09
C ALA A 51 -15.18 29.32 -4.89
N GLY A 52 -16.41 29.08 -5.32
CA GLY A 52 -17.21 30.07 -6.04
C GLY A 52 -18.42 29.47 -6.75
N VAL A 53 -19.61 29.85 -6.31
CA VAL A 53 -20.91 29.43 -6.85
C VAL A 53 -21.00 29.77 -8.35
N GLY A 54 -21.09 28.75 -9.20
CA GLY A 54 -21.68 28.89 -10.54
C GLY A 54 -20.74 29.20 -11.72
N SER A 55 -19.42 29.11 -11.58
CA SER A 55 -18.54 29.06 -12.76
C SER A 55 -17.99 27.66 -12.95
N ASP A 56 -18.34 27.04 -14.06
CA ASP A 56 -17.61 25.90 -14.58
C ASP A 56 -16.11 26.24 -14.54
N THR A 57 -15.35 25.42 -13.82
CA THR A 57 -13.87 25.38 -13.76
C THR A 57 -13.13 26.48 -13.00
N ASP A 58 -12.00 26.09 -12.38
CA ASP A 58 -10.89 27.01 -12.05
C ASP A 58 -10.57 27.85 -13.30
N ALA A 59 -9.91 29.01 -13.15
CA ALA A 59 -9.57 29.91 -14.26
C ALA A 59 -8.91 29.22 -15.48
N ASP A 60 -8.38 28.00 -15.31
CA ASP A 60 -7.72 27.16 -16.32
C ASP A 60 -8.55 25.96 -16.83
N GLY A 61 -9.82 25.78 -16.46
CA GLY A 61 -10.60 24.66 -17.00
C GLY A 61 -10.39 23.32 -16.30
N ALA A 62 -9.60 23.26 -15.22
CA ALA A 62 -9.12 22.02 -14.61
C ALA A 62 -9.98 21.53 -13.43
N LEU A 63 -9.99 20.21 -13.21
CA LEU A 63 -10.55 19.57 -12.02
C LEU A 63 -9.41 18.92 -11.23
N ARG A 64 -9.27 19.29 -9.96
CA ARG A 64 -8.25 18.72 -9.07
C ARG A 64 -8.84 17.71 -8.10
N TYR A 65 -8.11 16.64 -7.84
CA TYR A 65 -8.52 15.63 -6.87
C TYR A 65 -7.32 14.98 -6.16
N THR A 66 -7.57 14.41 -5.00
CA THR A 66 -6.62 13.59 -4.24
C THR A 66 -7.30 12.31 -3.74
N LEU A 67 -6.52 11.43 -3.10
CA LEU A 67 -7.04 10.20 -2.51
C LEU A 67 -6.81 10.19 -1.00
N ASN A 68 -7.86 9.89 -0.26
CA ASN A 68 -7.82 9.66 1.18
C ASN A 68 -7.88 8.17 1.47
N LEU A 69 -7.12 7.70 2.45
CA LEU A 69 -7.16 6.35 2.95
C LEU A 69 -7.60 6.37 4.41
N SER A 70 -8.46 5.43 4.79
CA SER A 70 -8.87 5.29 6.19
C SER A 70 -9.04 3.84 6.58
N LEU A 71 -8.78 3.56 7.85
CA LEU A 71 -9.05 2.28 8.50
C LEU A 71 -9.93 2.52 9.73
N THR A 72 -11.05 1.82 9.82
CA THR A 72 -11.98 1.93 10.94
C THR A 72 -12.45 0.54 11.35
N ALA A 73 -12.40 0.20 12.64
CA ALA A 73 -12.94 -1.07 13.12
C ALA A 73 -14.47 -1.09 12.93
N LYS A 74 -15.02 -2.18 12.40
CA LYS A 74 -16.48 -2.33 12.22
C LYS A 74 -17.22 -2.31 13.55
N ALA A 75 -16.62 -2.84 14.61
CA ALA A 75 -17.18 -2.82 15.96
C ALA A 75 -17.37 -1.38 16.48
N ALA A 76 -16.41 -0.49 16.22
CA ALA A 76 -16.49 0.93 16.57
C ALA A 76 -17.55 1.68 15.73
N TRP A 77 -17.89 1.15 14.55
CA TRP A 77 -18.92 1.70 13.65
C TRP A 77 -20.32 1.10 13.87
N SER A 78 -20.54 0.39 14.97
CA SER A 78 -21.84 -0.21 15.27
C SER A 78 -22.95 0.84 15.44
N GLY A 79 -24.14 0.54 14.92
CA GLY A 79 -25.33 1.41 15.03
C GLY A 79 -25.50 2.47 13.93
N ARG A 80 -24.63 2.51 12.92
CA ARG A 80 -24.77 3.42 11.76
C ARG A 80 -25.14 2.64 10.49
N PRO A 81 -26.18 3.03 9.74
CA PRO A 81 -26.63 2.29 8.54
C PRO A 81 -25.71 2.47 7.34
N LEU A 82 -24.93 3.56 7.31
CA LEU A 82 -24.02 3.90 6.22
C LEU A 82 -22.59 3.60 6.61
N ARG A 83 -21.82 3.08 5.67
CA ARG A 83 -20.37 2.89 5.75
C ARG A 83 -19.67 4.23 6.11
N PRO A 84 -18.50 4.21 6.81
CA PRO A 84 -17.70 5.42 6.95
C PRO A 84 -17.33 6.01 5.58
N ASP A 85 -17.24 7.34 5.52
CA ASP A 85 -16.76 8.06 4.36
C ASP A 85 -15.28 8.42 4.59
N PRO A 86 -14.33 7.90 3.78
CA PRO A 86 -12.90 8.21 3.93
C PRO A 86 -12.56 9.70 3.75
N ASN A 87 -13.44 10.48 3.13
CA ASN A 87 -13.23 11.91 2.96
C ASN A 87 -13.67 12.72 4.20
N THR A 88 -14.50 12.15 5.07
CA THR A 88 -15.05 12.84 6.26
C THR A 88 -14.42 12.29 7.54
N VAL A 89 -13.90 13.16 8.42
CA VAL A 89 -13.36 12.72 9.73
C VAL A 89 -14.52 12.33 10.64
N SER A 90 -14.54 11.09 11.12
CA SER A 90 -15.52 10.59 12.08
C SER A 90 -15.00 10.54 13.52
N GLY A 91 -13.68 10.51 13.70
CA GLY A 91 -13.01 10.33 15.00
C GLY A 91 -12.96 8.88 15.48
N LEU A 92 -13.48 7.94 14.69
CA LEU A 92 -13.51 6.50 14.98
C LEU A 92 -12.46 5.73 14.19
N GLU A 93 -11.68 6.43 13.36
CA GLU A 93 -10.62 5.85 12.56
C GLU A 93 -9.47 5.36 13.45
N LEU A 94 -9.04 4.11 13.24
CA LEU A 94 -7.76 3.62 13.77
C LEU A 94 -6.59 4.29 13.06
N TRP A 95 -6.80 4.66 11.80
CA TRP A 95 -5.81 5.34 10.98
C TRP A 95 -6.45 6.09 9.82
N ARG A 96 -5.80 7.19 9.43
CA ARG A 96 -6.08 7.93 8.21
C ARG A 96 -4.79 8.48 7.63
N ALA A 97 -4.73 8.58 6.31
CA ALA A 97 -3.70 9.36 5.60
C ALA A 97 -4.23 9.86 4.26
N ARG A 98 -3.70 10.98 3.78
CA ARG A 98 -3.75 11.30 2.34
C ARG A 98 -2.71 10.46 1.63
N ILE A 99 -3.01 10.06 0.39
CA ILE A 99 -2.10 9.21 -0.38
C ILE A 99 -0.73 9.86 -0.62
N GLY A 100 -0.67 11.19 -0.68
CA GLY A 100 0.57 11.95 -0.78
C GLY A 100 1.57 11.63 0.34
N GLU A 101 1.07 11.42 1.56
CA GLU A 101 1.89 11.04 2.73
C GLU A 101 2.55 9.66 2.56
N LEU A 102 2.02 8.81 1.66
CA LEU A 102 2.56 7.47 1.39
C LEU A 102 3.53 7.44 0.21
N LEU A 103 3.57 8.50 -0.59
CA LEU A 103 4.46 8.59 -1.74
C LEU A 103 5.89 8.91 -1.28
N PRO A 104 6.93 8.57 -2.05
CA PRO A 104 8.33 8.82 -1.67
C PRO A 104 8.66 10.29 -1.40
N VAL A 105 7.88 11.20 -1.98
CA VAL A 105 8.02 12.65 -1.79
C VAL A 105 7.53 13.06 -0.39
N GLY A 106 6.59 12.32 0.22
CA GLY A 106 6.03 12.63 1.53
C GLY A 106 5.19 13.91 1.59
N GLU A 107 4.85 14.48 0.43
CA GLU A 107 4.11 15.72 0.29
C GLU A 107 2.69 15.48 -0.22
N GLU A 108 1.84 16.50 -0.09
CA GLU A 108 0.49 16.45 -0.60
C GLU A 108 0.48 16.35 -2.13
N VAL A 109 -0.20 15.31 -2.65
CA VAL A 109 -0.36 15.11 -4.10
C VAL A 109 -1.80 15.36 -4.51
N TRP A 110 -1.93 16.28 -5.48
CA TRP A 110 -3.17 16.58 -6.17
C TRP A 110 -2.99 16.29 -7.66
N TRP A 111 -3.83 15.42 -8.19
CA TRP A 111 -3.95 15.20 -9.62
C TRP A 111 -4.84 16.27 -10.24
N SER A 112 -4.58 16.58 -11.51
CA SER A 112 -5.34 17.57 -12.26
C SER A 112 -5.80 16.98 -13.58
N VAL A 113 -7.10 17.05 -13.85
CA VAL A 113 -7.71 16.70 -15.13
C VAL A 113 -8.03 17.98 -15.88
N THR A 114 -7.37 18.18 -17.01
CA THR A 114 -7.60 19.31 -17.91
C THR A 114 -8.02 18.78 -19.28
N PRO A 115 -8.95 19.45 -20.00
CA PRO A 115 -9.30 19.06 -21.35
C PRO A 115 -8.09 19.11 -22.28
N GLY A 116 -7.81 18.01 -22.98
CA GLY A 116 -6.67 17.90 -23.87
C GLY A 116 -6.21 16.46 -24.06
N PRO A 117 -5.20 16.21 -24.90
CA PRO A 117 -4.78 14.85 -25.27
C PRO A 117 -4.18 14.01 -24.12
N ARG A 118 -3.85 14.64 -22.98
CA ARG A 118 -3.20 13.99 -21.82
C ARG A 118 -4.08 13.93 -20.57
N TRP A 119 -5.39 14.16 -20.72
CA TRP A 119 -6.31 14.20 -19.58
C TRP A 119 -6.30 12.92 -18.74
N LEU A 120 -5.98 11.77 -19.35
CA LEU A 120 -5.99 10.45 -18.70
C LEU A 120 -4.74 10.19 -17.82
N VAL A 121 -3.65 10.91 -18.04
CA VAL A 121 -2.37 10.68 -17.32
C VAL A 121 -2.55 10.79 -15.81
N ALA A 122 -3.33 11.77 -15.35
CA ALA A 122 -3.68 11.95 -13.94
C ALA A 122 -4.37 10.71 -13.35
N VAL A 123 -5.29 10.11 -14.10
CA VAL A 123 -6.05 8.93 -13.66
C VAL A 123 -5.14 7.72 -13.58
N GLU A 124 -4.34 7.46 -14.60
CA GLU A 124 -3.40 6.33 -14.64
C GLU A 124 -2.35 6.44 -13.54
N ASP A 125 -1.81 7.64 -13.31
CA ASP A 125 -0.85 7.89 -12.24
C ASP A 125 -1.48 7.66 -10.85
N SER A 126 -2.71 8.12 -10.63
CA SER A 126 -3.42 7.86 -9.38
C SER A 126 -3.71 6.36 -9.15
N VAL A 127 -3.94 5.58 -10.21
CA VAL A 127 -4.04 4.11 -10.11
C VAL A 127 -2.70 3.49 -9.73
N ALA A 128 -1.60 3.95 -10.33
CA ALA A 128 -0.26 3.50 -9.98
C ALA A 128 0.07 3.82 -8.50
N ALA A 129 -0.30 5.01 -8.03
CA ALA A 129 -0.15 5.40 -6.63
C ALA A 129 -0.90 4.46 -5.68
N VAL A 130 -2.15 4.12 -5.99
CA VAL A 130 -2.92 3.13 -5.20
C VAL A 130 -2.25 1.77 -5.25
N ARG A 131 -1.83 1.30 -6.44
CA ARG A 131 -1.21 -0.01 -6.60
C ARG A 131 0.07 -0.16 -5.79
N HIS A 132 0.93 0.84 -5.82
CA HIS A 132 2.28 0.76 -5.29
C HIS A 132 2.41 1.25 -3.85
N TYR A 133 1.49 2.08 -3.37
CA TYR A 133 1.60 2.71 -2.05
C TYR A 133 0.31 2.56 -1.23
N GLY A 134 -0.85 2.92 -1.80
CA GLY A 134 -2.10 2.94 -1.05
C GLY A 134 -2.61 1.57 -0.62
N LEU A 135 -2.74 0.63 -1.55
CA LEU A 135 -3.23 -0.73 -1.29
C LEU A 135 -2.26 -1.53 -0.40
N PRO A 136 -0.93 -1.53 -0.63
CA PRO A 136 0.00 -2.21 0.27
C PRO A 136 -0.11 -1.70 1.71
N GLU A 137 -0.28 -0.40 1.92
CA GLU A 137 -0.41 0.18 3.26
C GLU A 137 -1.74 -0.21 3.93
N LEU A 138 -2.86 -0.25 3.20
CA LEU A 138 -4.13 -0.74 3.76
C LEU A 138 -4.04 -2.21 4.17
N ILE A 139 -3.47 -3.06 3.31
CA ILE A 139 -3.24 -4.48 3.63
C ILE A 139 -2.37 -4.60 4.87
N ARG A 140 -1.30 -3.78 4.98
CA ARG A 140 -0.40 -3.77 6.13
C ARG A 140 -1.15 -3.51 7.43
N ARG A 141 -1.97 -2.46 7.45
CA ARG A 141 -2.66 -2.03 8.67
C ARG A 141 -3.79 -2.94 9.07
N VAL A 142 -4.50 -3.50 8.09
CA VAL A 142 -5.45 -4.58 8.35
C VAL A 142 -4.71 -5.77 8.96
N GLY A 143 -3.60 -6.20 8.38
CA GLY A 143 -2.79 -7.31 8.91
C GLY A 143 -2.26 -7.05 10.33
N ALA A 144 -1.75 -5.84 10.60
CA ALA A 144 -1.22 -5.48 11.91
C ALA A 144 -2.26 -5.60 13.02
N ASP A 145 -3.53 -5.22 12.76
CA ASP A 145 -4.61 -5.39 13.73
C ASP A 145 -5.01 -6.86 13.92
N HIS A 146 -4.81 -7.70 12.88
CA HIS A 146 -4.94 -9.15 12.99
C HIS A 146 -3.74 -9.84 13.71
N GLY A 147 -2.84 -9.07 14.33
CA GLY A 147 -1.69 -9.59 15.08
C GLY A 147 -0.40 -9.75 14.27
N THR A 148 -0.29 -9.10 13.11
CA THR A 148 0.98 -9.07 12.36
C THR A 148 1.93 -8.08 13.01
N GLU A 149 2.96 -8.58 13.70
CA GLU A 149 3.94 -7.74 14.39
C GLU A 149 5.05 -7.29 13.43
N PRO A 150 5.41 -5.99 13.38
CA PRO A 150 6.59 -5.56 12.64
C PRO A 150 7.84 -6.23 13.26
N TYR A 151 8.60 -6.94 12.44
CA TYR A 151 9.77 -7.67 12.91
C TYR A 151 10.98 -6.76 13.13
N LEU A 152 11.17 -5.80 12.21
CA LEU A 152 12.20 -4.76 12.31
C LEU A 152 11.54 -3.42 12.66
N SER A 153 12.15 -2.68 13.58
CA SER A 153 11.84 -1.28 13.79
C SER A 153 12.20 -0.44 12.54
N PRO A 154 11.66 0.79 12.39
CA PRO A 154 11.98 1.64 11.24
C PRO A 154 13.48 1.87 11.04
N ARG A 155 14.22 2.05 12.13
CA ARG A 155 15.68 2.27 12.10
C ARG A 155 16.43 1.01 11.66
N GLU A 156 16.07 -0.15 12.20
CA GLU A 156 16.71 -1.41 11.78
C GLU A 156 16.43 -1.72 10.31
N LEU A 157 15.22 -1.39 9.84
CA LEU A 157 14.87 -1.53 8.44
C LEU A 157 15.69 -0.60 7.54
N GLU A 158 15.97 0.63 7.97
CA GLU A 158 16.87 1.55 7.27
C GLU A 158 18.30 0.99 7.19
N ASP A 159 18.84 0.48 8.30
CA ASP A 159 20.18 -0.10 8.35
C ASP A 159 20.31 -1.31 7.41
N VAL A 160 19.32 -2.22 7.41
CA VAL A 160 19.27 -3.35 6.48
C VAL A 160 19.16 -2.87 5.03
N ASN A 161 18.33 -1.86 4.76
CA ASN A 161 18.18 -1.31 3.42
C ASN A 161 19.43 -0.61 2.91
N ALA A 162 20.21 0.03 3.79
CA ALA A 162 21.50 0.59 3.44
C ALA A 162 22.46 -0.51 2.98
N ALA A 163 22.48 -1.66 3.67
CA ALA A 163 23.27 -2.82 3.25
C ALA A 163 22.80 -3.37 1.89
N LEU A 164 21.49 -3.53 1.67
CA LEU A 164 20.94 -4.01 0.40
C LEU A 164 21.25 -3.08 -0.78
N ALA A 165 21.27 -1.76 -0.54
CA ALA A 165 21.61 -0.78 -1.55
C ALA A 165 23.05 -0.96 -2.08
N THR A 166 24.00 -1.40 -1.23
CA THR A 166 25.37 -1.70 -1.68
C THR A 166 25.44 -2.84 -2.70
N ALA A 167 24.47 -3.76 -2.66
CA ALA A 167 24.32 -4.87 -3.60
C ALA A 167 23.37 -4.56 -4.77
N ALA A 168 22.96 -3.30 -4.94
CA ALA A 168 21.98 -2.86 -5.93
C ALA A 168 20.63 -3.60 -5.85
N VAL A 169 20.24 -4.05 -4.66
CA VAL A 169 18.95 -4.71 -4.42
C VAL A 169 17.92 -3.67 -3.99
N ALA A 170 16.71 -3.76 -4.57
CA ALA A 170 15.61 -2.89 -4.15
C ALA A 170 15.32 -3.05 -2.66
N ARG A 171 15.05 -1.94 -1.98
CA ARG A 171 14.81 -1.90 -0.53
C ARG A 171 13.67 -2.84 -0.10
N ILE A 172 13.82 -3.45 1.07
CA ILE A 172 12.73 -4.03 1.83
C ILE A 172 11.82 -2.88 2.26
N GLN A 173 10.58 -2.93 1.80
CA GLN A 173 9.55 -1.98 2.19
C GLN A 173 8.89 -2.37 3.51
N ARG A 174 8.79 -3.67 3.80
CA ARG A 174 8.18 -4.20 5.04
C ARG A 174 8.87 -5.50 5.49
N ALA A 175 9.02 -5.66 6.80
CA ALA A 175 9.48 -6.87 7.45
C ALA A 175 8.54 -7.21 8.62
N GLU A 176 7.81 -8.31 8.51
CA GLU A 176 6.70 -8.65 9.40
C GLU A 176 6.82 -10.09 9.90
N LEU A 177 6.40 -10.34 11.14
CA LEU A 177 6.29 -11.68 11.69
C LEU A 177 4.85 -12.18 11.58
N ALA A 178 4.65 -13.28 10.85
CA ALA A 178 3.35 -13.93 10.69
C ALA A 178 3.51 -15.45 10.71
N ASP A 179 2.81 -16.15 11.61
CA ASP A 179 2.83 -17.62 11.70
C ASP A 179 4.23 -18.25 11.77
N LYS A 180 5.14 -17.67 12.58
CA LYS A 180 6.57 -18.04 12.64
C LYS A 180 7.29 -17.92 11.27
N ALA A 181 6.81 -17.08 10.38
CA ALA A 181 7.52 -16.71 9.16
C ALA A 181 7.84 -15.21 9.19
N LEU A 182 9.10 -14.87 8.90
CA LEU A 182 9.50 -13.51 8.59
C LEU A 182 9.12 -13.19 7.14
N VAL A 183 8.12 -12.34 6.96
CA VAL A 183 7.63 -11.90 5.66
C VAL A 183 8.33 -10.59 5.27
N LEU A 184 9.18 -10.66 4.25
CA LEU A 184 9.81 -9.50 3.63
C LEU A 184 9.02 -9.07 2.39
N THR A 185 8.62 -7.81 2.30
CA THR A 185 7.95 -7.24 1.12
C THR A 185 8.85 -6.21 0.46
N GLY A 186 8.98 -6.24 -0.86
CA GLY A 186 9.77 -5.28 -1.62
C GLY A 186 9.41 -5.20 -3.09
N GLY A 187 10.06 -4.27 -3.79
CA GLY A 187 9.87 -4.02 -5.23
C GLY A 187 10.55 -5.06 -6.13
N TRP A 188 10.50 -6.33 -5.77
CA TRP A 188 11.22 -7.41 -6.47
C TRP A 188 10.32 -8.18 -7.45
N SER A 189 10.94 -8.97 -8.31
CA SER A 189 10.25 -9.91 -9.19
C SER A 189 10.96 -11.26 -9.20
N ARG A 190 10.29 -12.34 -9.62
CA ARG A 190 10.92 -13.67 -9.74
C ARG A 190 12.11 -13.72 -10.71
N ALA A 191 12.25 -12.73 -11.60
CA ALA A 191 13.36 -12.63 -12.53
C ALA A 191 14.61 -11.97 -11.91
N ASP A 192 14.48 -11.34 -10.73
CA ASP A 192 15.56 -10.64 -10.06
C ASP A 192 16.48 -11.61 -9.30
N ARG A 193 17.44 -12.18 -10.03
CA ARG A 193 18.40 -13.16 -9.50
C ARG A 193 19.34 -12.57 -8.45
N VAL A 194 19.64 -11.27 -8.54
CA VAL A 194 20.51 -10.59 -7.57
C VAL A 194 19.76 -10.45 -6.25
N ALA A 195 18.52 -9.95 -6.29
CA ALA A 195 17.68 -9.88 -5.10
C ALA A 195 17.44 -11.25 -4.48
N GLU A 196 17.17 -12.28 -5.28
CA GLU A 196 16.99 -13.66 -4.79
C GLU A 196 18.22 -14.15 -4.00
N GLN A 197 19.43 -14.01 -4.56
CA GLN A 197 20.66 -14.47 -3.91
C GLN A 197 20.97 -13.68 -2.63
N VAL A 198 20.86 -12.35 -2.69
CA VAL A 198 21.18 -11.49 -1.54
C VAL A 198 20.16 -11.70 -0.42
N LEU A 199 18.86 -11.71 -0.72
CA LEU A 199 17.83 -11.90 0.29
C LEU A 199 17.88 -13.30 0.89
N ARG A 200 18.24 -14.33 0.10
CA ARG A 200 18.50 -15.68 0.62
C ARG A 200 19.68 -15.68 1.59
N GLY A 201 20.81 -15.05 1.23
CA GLY A 201 21.97 -14.96 2.13
C GLY A 201 21.68 -14.18 3.42
N VAL A 202 20.91 -13.09 3.32
CA VAL A 202 20.44 -12.31 4.48
C VAL A 202 19.49 -13.13 5.35
N ALA A 203 18.61 -13.91 4.72
CA ALA A 203 17.66 -14.81 5.38
C ALA A 203 18.30 -16.04 6.02
N GLU A 204 19.44 -16.54 5.51
CA GLU A 204 20.15 -17.69 6.09
C GLU A 204 21.19 -17.25 7.14
N GLY A 205 21.67 -16.01 7.04
CA GLY A 205 22.66 -15.44 7.95
C GLY A 205 22.03 -14.51 8.98
N PHE A 206 22.09 -13.21 8.68
CA PHE A 206 21.84 -12.13 9.64
C PHE A 206 20.44 -12.19 10.29
N LEU A 207 19.39 -12.45 9.50
CA LEU A 207 18.04 -12.44 10.05
C LEU A 207 17.77 -13.67 10.93
N THR A 208 18.29 -14.83 10.56
CA THR A 208 18.02 -16.10 11.28
C THR A 208 19.02 -16.42 12.38
N ALA A 209 20.14 -15.72 12.47
CA ALA A 209 21.17 -15.97 13.46
C ALA A 209 20.64 -15.75 14.89
N GLY A 210 20.13 -16.81 15.51
CA GLY A 210 19.68 -16.83 16.90
C GLY A 210 18.29 -16.24 17.16
N ASP A 211 17.50 -15.97 16.12
CA ASP A 211 16.13 -15.47 16.29
C ASP A 211 15.10 -16.61 16.23
N GLU A 212 14.63 -17.04 17.41
CA GLU A 212 13.65 -18.13 17.54
C GLU A 212 12.21 -17.71 17.20
N ARG A 213 11.96 -16.42 16.91
CA ARG A 213 10.60 -15.92 16.63
C ARG A 213 10.05 -16.46 15.31
N PHE A 214 10.90 -16.84 14.38
CA PHE A 214 10.51 -17.40 13.09
C PHE A 214 11.36 -18.59 12.68
N THR A 215 10.77 -19.48 11.88
CA THR A 215 11.39 -20.70 11.35
C THR A 215 11.44 -20.70 9.83
N SER A 216 11.06 -19.60 9.18
CA SER A 216 11.12 -19.42 7.73
C SER A 216 11.13 -17.95 7.35
N VAL A 217 11.66 -17.63 6.17
CA VAL A 217 11.62 -16.30 5.56
C VAL A 217 10.86 -16.38 4.24
N ARG A 218 9.85 -15.54 4.06
CA ARG A 218 9.04 -15.45 2.84
C ARG A 218 9.23 -14.08 2.21
N CYS A 219 9.59 -14.05 0.94
CA CYS A 219 9.74 -12.81 0.19
C CYS A 219 8.52 -12.62 -0.73
N ARG A 220 7.90 -11.44 -0.64
CA ARG A 220 6.73 -11.04 -1.43
C ARG A 220 7.02 -9.79 -2.24
N ASP A 221 6.36 -9.68 -3.38
CA ASP A 221 6.33 -8.41 -4.10
C ASP A 221 5.36 -7.42 -3.44
N THR A 222 5.33 -6.18 -3.93
CA THR A 222 4.43 -5.12 -3.45
C THR A 222 2.95 -5.44 -3.64
N LEU A 223 2.60 -6.44 -4.45
CA LEU A 223 1.23 -6.93 -4.64
C LEU A 223 0.89 -8.10 -3.69
N GLY A 224 1.81 -8.47 -2.79
CA GLY A 224 1.64 -9.57 -1.85
C GLY A 224 1.83 -10.96 -2.45
N ARG A 225 2.27 -11.07 -3.71
CA ARG A 225 2.54 -12.37 -4.36
C ARG A 225 3.84 -12.95 -3.82
N GLU A 226 3.81 -14.23 -3.47
CA GLU A 226 4.99 -14.93 -3.00
C GLU A 226 6.00 -15.16 -4.13
N LEU A 227 7.22 -14.64 -3.92
CA LEU A 227 8.34 -14.75 -4.84
C LEU A 227 9.22 -15.93 -4.45
N TRP A 228 9.69 -15.94 -3.20
CA TRP A 228 10.66 -16.90 -2.69
C TRP A 228 10.34 -17.29 -1.24
N HIS A 229 10.67 -18.52 -0.88
CA HIS A 229 10.54 -19.04 0.47
C HIS A 229 11.86 -19.72 0.85
N VAL A 230 12.40 -19.35 2.00
CA VAL A 230 13.66 -19.86 2.55
C VAL A 230 13.35 -20.46 3.91
N GLN A 231 13.74 -21.71 4.10
CA GLN A 231 13.80 -22.31 5.43
C GLN A 231 15.25 -22.21 5.90
N PRO A 232 15.55 -21.59 7.05
CA PRO A 232 16.88 -21.66 7.63
C PRO A 232 17.30 -23.11 7.80
N ALA A 233 18.59 -23.37 7.58
CA ALA A 233 19.16 -24.68 7.86
C ALA A 233 19.00 -24.98 9.36
N GLU A 234 18.58 -26.20 9.68
CA GLU A 234 18.50 -26.69 11.05
C GLU A 234 19.90 -26.55 11.68
N PRO A 235 20.03 -25.97 12.90
CA PRO A 235 21.33 -25.83 13.53
C PRO A 235 21.98 -27.23 13.66
N PRO A 236 23.28 -27.37 13.39
CA PRO A 236 23.94 -28.67 13.49
C PRO A 236 23.77 -29.21 14.91
N GLU A 237 23.36 -30.48 15.04
CA GLU A 237 23.26 -31.17 16.32
C GLU A 237 24.53 -30.95 17.14
N PRO A 238 24.42 -30.62 18.45
CA PRO A 238 25.59 -30.44 19.29
C PRO A 238 26.37 -31.77 19.32
N GLN A 239 27.58 -31.77 18.75
CA GLN A 239 28.44 -32.93 18.82
C GLN A 239 28.77 -33.21 20.29
N PRO A 240 28.65 -34.47 20.76
CA PRO A 240 29.00 -34.80 22.13
C PRO A 240 30.49 -34.52 22.36
N LEU A 241 30.78 -33.67 23.35
CA LEU A 241 32.13 -33.44 23.85
C LEU A 241 32.74 -34.79 24.24
N SER A 242 33.75 -35.23 23.47
CA SER A 242 34.53 -36.45 23.74
C SER A 242 35.66 -36.17 24.72
#